data_AF-A0AAD0XB44-F1
#
_entry.id   AF-A0AAD0XB44-F1
#
_cell.length_a   1.000
_cell.length_b   1.000
_cell.length_c   1.000
_cell.angle_alpha   90.00
_cell.angle_beta   90.00
_cell.angle_gamma   90.00
#
_symmetry.space_group_name_H-M   'P 1'
#
loop_
_entity.id
_entity.type
_entity.pdbx_description
1 polymer ?
#
loop_
_entity_poly.entity_id
_entity_poly.type
_entity_poly.pdbx_seq_one_letter_code
_entity_poly.pdbx_strand_id
1 'polypeptide(L)'
;MSVFFKHLRALLKMPFLVNNMSNVIKLEAKKVQLDLADFNEYKRFADIRDKSVIVSFTTYGEQIHEVHYVIKSILSQTIRPNKIVLWLDESEFSESDIPLTLSSLYEFGLEVEFVTNIKSYKKYIPTAKKYPNDIIITIDDDFIYPQDMVEGLLREHLVLPNVILGTRAHRVKYNKKGKILPYNKWEYEANSFSLKEDVFLTSGAGMLFPPGLLSNEVFNEKVFMELADSADDIWFKVIAHISGVDCKKINDKRDWPTRYLQLSTGYNQSLSSMNVGKARNDTQLSALLNFYNLNSLRR
;
A
#
# COMPACT_ATOMS: atom_id res chain seq x y z
N MET A 1 42.24 8.76 23.27
CA MET A 1 40.85 8.28 23.51
C MET A 1 39.85 8.69 22.41
N SER A 2 39.81 9.97 22.00
CA SER A 2 38.86 10.50 20.98
C SER A 2 38.88 9.78 19.62
N VAL A 3 40.07 9.46 19.08
CA VAL A 3 40.23 8.81 17.76
C VAL A 3 39.68 7.37 17.74
N PHE A 4 39.88 6.61 18.83
CA PHE A 4 39.37 5.24 18.96
C PHE A 4 37.84 5.19 18.95
N PHE A 5 37.17 6.10 19.67
CA PHE A 5 35.72 6.22 19.65
C PHE A 5 35.16 6.64 18.29
N LYS A 6 35.90 7.44 17.52
CA LYS A 6 35.52 7.81 16.13
C LYS A 6 35.56 6.59 15.20
N HIS A 7 36.60 5.76 15.29
CA HIS A 7 36.71 4.53 14.49
C HIS A 7 35.69 3.48 14.91
N LEU A 8 35.44 3.33 16.22
CA LEU A 8 34.40 2.43 16.73
C LEU A 8 33.00 2.85 16.26
N ARG A 9 32.69 4.16 16.26
CA ARG A 9 31.42 4.69 15.69
C ARG A 9 31.31 4.46 14.19
N ALA A 10 32.41 4.54 13.44
CA ALA A 10 32.41 4.24 12.00
C ALA A 10 32.17 2.75 11.75
N LEU A 11 32.84 1.85 12.49
CA LEU A 11 32.63 0.40 12.43
C LEU A 11 31.21 0.00 12.82
N LEU A 12 30.61 0.65 13.82
CA LEU A 12 29.20 0.44 14.20
C LEU A 12 28.21 0.88 13.11
N LYS A 13 28.60 1.82 12.24
CA LYS A 13 27.79 2.27 11.09
C LYS A 13 28.05 1.47 9.82
N MET A 14 29.12 0.68 9.73
CA MET A 14 29.47 -0.08 8.53
C MET A 14 28.36 -1.02 8.05
N PRO A 15 27.71 -1.84 8.92
CA PRO A 15 26.61 -2.70 8.46
C PRO A 15 25.46 -1.91 7.84
N PHE A 16 25.12 -0.76 8.42
CA PHE A 16 24.08 0.14 7.89
C PHE A 16 24.49 0.74 6.53
N LEU A 17 25.74 1.20 6.40
CA LEU A 17 26.26 1.74 5.14
C LEU A 17 26.32 0.68 4.03
N VAL A 18 26.76 -0.54 4.35
CA VAL A 18 26.82 -1.67 3.42
C VAL A 18 25.41 -2.10 3.00
N ASN A 19 24.46 -2.21 3.94
CA ASN A 19 23.07 -2.54 3.62
C ASN A 19 22.41 -1.48 2.73
N ASN A 20 22.64 -0.19 3.02
CA ASN A 20 22.15 0.89 2.18
C ASN A 20 22.75 0.81 0.77
N MET A 21 24.05 0.58 0.64
CA MET A 21 24.70 0.44 -0.67
C MET A 21 24.16 -0.76 -1.45
N SER A 22 23.95 -1.90 -0.79
CA SER A 22 23.34 -3.09 -1.40
C SER A 22 21.92 -2.80 -1.92
N ASN A 23 21.10 -2.08 -1.14
CA ASN A 23 19.75 -1.69 -1.54
C ASN A 23 19.75 -0.73 -2.73
N VAL A 24 20.67 0.25 -2.74
CA VAL A 24 20.84 1.17 -3.89
C VAL A 24 21.22 0.40 -5.15
N ILE A 25 22.21 -0.50 -5.07
CA ILE A 25 22.63 -1.31 -6.22
C ILE A 25 21.47 -2.18 -6.74
N LYS A 26 20.72 -2.83 -5.82
CA LYS A 26 19.53 -3.61 -6.19
C LYS A 26 18.47 -2.76 -6.87
N LEU A 27 18.23 -1.56 -6.34
CA LEU A 27 17.25 -0.62 -6.89
C LEU A 27 17.64 -0.19 -8.30
N GLU A 28 18.86 0.27 -8.50
CA GLU A 28 19.35 0.72 -9.81
C GLU A 28 19.38 -0.42 -10.82
N ALA A 29 19.85 -1.62 -10.41
CA ALA A 29 19.80 -2.81 -11.27
C ALA A 29 18.35 -3.15 -11.67
N LYS A 30 17.40 -2.97 -10.75
CA LYS A 30 15.98 -3.21 -11.03
C LYS A 30 15.39 -2.14 -11.95
N LYS A 31 15.75 -0.86 -11.79
CA LYS A 31 15.37 0.22 -12.72
C LYS A 31 15.82 -0.07 -14.14
N VAL A 32 17.10 -0.42 -14.31
CA VAL A 32 17.65 -0.83 -15.61
C VAL A 32 16.89 -2.02 -16.20
N GLN A 33 16.58 -3.04 -15.37
CA GLN A 33 15.76 -4.17 -15.83
C GLN A 33 14.37 -3.72 -16.34
N LEU A 34 13.72 -2.79 -15.64
CA LEU A 34 12.39 -2.29 -16.01
C LEU A 34 12.45 -1.39 -17.26
N ASP A 35 13.53 -0.66 -17.48
CA ASP A 35 13.72 0.16 -18.68
C ASP A 35 13.96 -0.69 -19.94
N LEU A 36 14.54 -1.88 -19.77
CA LEU A 36 14.78 -2.83 -20.85
C LEU A 36 13.63 -3.83 -21.06
N ALA A 37 12.58 -3.78 -20.24
CA ALA A 37 11.50 -4.76 -20.29
C ALA A 37 10.58 -4.55 -21.51
N ASP A 38 10.32 -5.62 -22.26
CA ASP A 38 9.26 -5.64 -23.27
C ASP A 38 7.93 -6.07 -22.64
N PHE A 39 7.06 -5.09 -22.37
CA PHE A 39 5.75 -5.35 -21.76
C PHE A 39 4.77 -6.10 -22.67
N ASN A 40 5.10 -6.27 -23.96
CA ASN A 40 4.29 -7.09 -24.87
C ASN A 40 4.42 -8.59 -24.58
N GLU A 41 5.48 -9.04 -23.91
CA GLU A 41 5.64 -10.44 -23.52
C GLU A 41 4.71 -10.83 -22.35
N TYR A 42 4.21 -9.84 -21.59
CA TYR A 42 3.39 -10.04 -20.39
C TYR A 42 1.90 -9.94 -20.72
N LYS A 43 1.34 -10.98 -21.36
CA LYS A 43 -0.08 -11.01 -21.81
C LYS A 43 -1.05 -11.79 -20.93
N ARG A 44 -0.61 -12.29 -19.76
CA ARG A 44 -1.51 -13.01 -18.84
C ARG A 44 -2.29 -12.02 -17.98
N PHE A 45 -3.38 -11.51 -18.54
CA PHE A 45 -4.31 -10.64 -17.82
C PHE A 45 -5.10 -11.42 -16.77
N ALA A 46 -5.40 -10.74 -15.68
CA ALA A 46 -5.93 -11.33 -14.46
C ALA A 46 -7.46 -11.28 -14.42
N ASP A 47 -8.14 -12.23 -15.05
CA ASP A 47 -9.59 -12.39 -14.86
C ASP A 47 -9.87 -13.45 -13.79
N ILE A 48 -10.60 -13.08 -12.74
CA ILE A 48 -11.00 -14.00 -11.66
C ILE A 48 -12.51 -14.04 -11.57
N ARG A 49 -13.10 -15.20 -11.94
CA ARG A 49 -14.56 -15.41 -11.90
C ARG A 49 -15.31 -14.26 -12.61
N ASP A 50 -14.87 -13.94 -13.82
CA ASP A 50 -15.41 -12.87 -14.67
C ASP A 50 -15.29 -11.45 -14.10
N LYS A 51 -14.43 -11.23 -13.10
CA LYS A 51 -14.09 -9.91 -12.56
C LYS A 51 -12.71 -9.47 -13.02
N SER A 52 -12.60 -8.20 -13.40
CA SER A 52 -11.30 -7.60 -13.70
C SER A 52 -10.55 -7.32 -12.41
N VAL A 53 -9.22 -7.34 -12.50
CA VAL A 53 -8.32 -6.92 -11.43
C VAL A 53 -7.72 -5.57 -11.80
N ILE A 54 -7.92 -4.59 -10.93
CA ILE A 54 -7.43 -3.22 -11.07
C ILE A 54 -6.39 -2.96 -10.00
N VAL A 55 -5.19 -2.53 -10.39
CA VAL A 55 -4.22 -1.95 -9.46
C VAL A 55 -4.43 -0.44 -9.44
N SER A 56 -4.56 0.16 -8.26
CA SER A 56 -4.94 1.56 -8.10
C SER A 56 -4.08 2.27 -7.07
N PHE A 57 -3.62 3.47 -7.40
CA PHE A 57 -2.75 4.28 -6.54
C PHE A 57 -2.87 5.78 -6.83
N THR A 58 -2.15 6.58 -6.05
CA THR A 58 -2.05 8.04 -6.22
C THR A 58 -0.60 8.45 -6.08
N THR A 59 -0.24 9.58 -6.70
CA THR A 59 1.04 10.26 -6.47
C THR A 59 0.81 11.77 -6.27
N TYR A 60 1.87 12.51 -5.98
CA TYR A 60 1.85 13.95 -5.75
C TYR A 60 3.22 14.59 -6.05
N GLY A 61 3.21 15.88 -6.36
CA GLY A 61 4.39 16.70 -6.61
C GLY A 61 5.39 16.05 -7.57
N GLU A 62 6.68 16.17 -7.23
CA GLU A 62 7.82 15.67 -8.01
C GLU A 62 7.81 14.15 -8.21
N GLN A 63 7.07 13.39 -7.39
CA GLN A 63 7.02 11.94 -7.47
C GLN A 63 6.40 11.45 -8.79
N ILE A 64 5.61 12.29 -9.48
CA ILE A 64 5.07 12.03 -10.82
C ILE A 64 6.16 11.64 -11.83
N HIS A 65 7.38 12.16 -11.67
CA HIS A 65 8.48 11.88 -12.58
C HIS A 65 9.13 10.51 -12.37
N GLU A 66 9.01 9.93 -11.17
CA GLU A 66 9.61 8.62 -10.82
C GLU A 66 8.60 7.48 -10.78
N VAL A 67 7.30 7.78 -10.69
CA VAL A 67 6.25 6.76 -10.50
C VAL A 67 6.09 5.80 -11.68
N HIS A 68 6.67 6.12 -12.83
CA HIS A 68 6.76 5.20 -13.96
C HIS A 68 7.45 3.87 -13.58
N TYR A 69 8.42 3.86 -12.66
CA TYR A 69 9.03 2.60 -12.18
C TYR A 69 8.06 1.75 -11.36
N VAL A 70 7.16 2.38 -10.60
CA VAL A 70 6.09 1.68 -9.89
C VAL A 70 5.19 0.98 -10.90
N ILE A 71 4.70 1.73 -11.90
CA ILE A 71 3.81 1.20 -12.95
C ILE A 71 4.51 0.08 -13.72
N LYS A 72 5.75 0.28 -14.18
CA LYS A 72 6.54 -0.76 -14.86
C LYS A 72 6.66 -2.03 -14.02
N SER A 73 6.83 -1.93 -12.70
CA SER A 73 6.86 -3.10 -11.81
C SER A 73 5.54 -3.86 -11.71
N ILE A 74 4.41 -3.16 -11.89
CA ILE A 74 3.07 -3.76 -11.97
C ILE A 74 2.82 -4.36 -13.36
N LEU A 75 3.34 -3.74 -14.42
CA LEU A 75 3.29 -4.30 -15.78
C LEU A 75 4.13 -5.57 -15.91
N SER A 76 5.23 -5.69 -15.15
CA SER A 76 6.07 -6.90 -15.07
C SER A 76 5.53 -7.99 -14.14
N GLN A 77 4.29 -7.91 -13.67
CA GLN A 77 3.71 -8.98 -12.85
C GLN A 77 3.54 -10.27 -13.68
N THR A 78 3.84 -11.40 -13.05
CA THR A 78 3.62 -12.76 -13.59
C THR A 78 2.16 -13.01 -13.98
N ILE A 79 1.24 -12.37 -13.25
CA ILE A 79 -0.17 -12.22 -13.56
C ILE A 79 -0.46 -10.72 -13.57
N ARG A 80 -0.77 -10.19 -14.74
CA ARG A 80 -0.91 -8.74 -14.99
C ARG A 80 -2.33 -8.30 -14.65
N PRO A 81 -2.53 -7.21 -13.90
CA PRO A 81 -3.87 -6.65 -13.73
C PRO A 81 -4.44 -6.22 -15.09
N ASN A 82 -5.76 -6.24 -15.25
CA ASN A 82 -6.41 -5.77 -16.47
C ASN A 82 -6.19 -4.27 -16.67
N LYS A 83 -6.02 -3.53 -15.57
CA LYS A 83 -5.93 -2.07 -15.55
C LYS A 83 -5.04 -1.59 -14.41
N ILE A 84 -4.32 -0.51 -14.67
CA ILE A 84 -3.60 0.26 -13.65
C ILE A 84 -4.21 1.66 -13.64
N VAL A 85 -4.72 2.13 -12.51
CA VAL A 85 -5.33 3.46 -12.38
C VAL A 85 -4.47 4.33 -11.47
N LEU A 86 -3.98 5.44 -12.01
CA LEU A 86 -3.26 6.47 -11.28
C LEU A 86 -4.17 7.68 -11.06
N TRP A 87 -4.50 7.97 -9.81
CA TRP A 87 -5.29 9.13 -9.42
C TRP A 87 -4.42 10.33 -9.08
N LEU A 88 -4.68 11.46 -9.73
CA LEU A 88 -4.00 12.73 -9.51
C LEU A 88 -4.96 13.75 -8.91
N ASP A 89 -4.41 14.67 -8.12
CA ASP A 89 -5.19 15.81 -7.62
C ASP A 89 -5.48 16.76 -8.79
N GLU A 90 -6.76 16.98 -9.10
CA GLU A 90 -7.21 17.85 -10.19
C GLU A 90 -6.81 19.32 -10.00
N SER A 91 -6.46 19.71 -8.76
CA SER A 91 -5.94 21.06 -8.46
C SER A 91 -4.42 21.17 -8.62
N GLU A 92 -3.72 20.04 -8.72
CA GLU A 92 -2.26 19.96 -8.82
C GLU A 92 -1.79 19.61 -10.23
N PHE A 93 -2.53 18.75 -10.93
CA PHE A 93 -2.17 18.23 -12.24
C PHE A 93 -3.31 18.36 -13.24
N SER A 94 -2.92 18.44 -14.50
CA SER A 94 -3.76 18.35 -15.69
C SER A 94 -3.13 17.37 -16.70
N GLU A 95 -3.86 17.05 -17.78
CA GLU A 95 -3.35 16.19 -18.85
C GLU A 95 -2.02 16.69 -19.46
N SER A 96 -1.80 18.01 -19.49
CA SER A 96 -0.54 18.59 -20.00
C SER A 96 0.66 18.39 -19.06
N ASP A 97 0.42 18.06 -17.79
CA ASP A 97 1.47 17.84 -16.80
C ASP A 97 2.00 16.40 -16.82
N ILE A 98 1.33 15.49 -17.56
CA ILE A 98 1.68 14.07 -17.59
C ILE A 98 2.99 13.86 -18.36
N PRO A 99 4.06 13.37 -17.71
CA PRO A 99 5.33 13.12 -18.40
C PRO A 99 5.20 12.05 -19.49
N LEU A 100 6.02 12.15 -20.54
CA LEU A 100 6.09 11.15 -21.61
C LEU A 100 6.38 9.74 -21.09
N THR A 101 7.13 9.62 -19.99
CA THR A 101 7.41 8.34 -19.31
C THR A 101 6.15 7.66 -18.77
N LEU A 102 5.07 8.41 -18.50
CA LEU A 102 3.77 7.88 -18.10
C LEU A 102 2.83 7.70 -19.30
N SER A 103 2.73 8.69 -20.19
CA SER A 103 1.78 8.60 -21.31
C SER A 103 2.12 7.47 -22.30
N SER A 104 3.41 7.14 -22.45
CA SER A 104 3.86 5.95 -23.19
C SER A 104 3.39 4.62 -22.56
N LEU A 105 2.91 4.62 -21.31
CA LEU A 105 2.40 3.41 -20.65
C LEU A 105 0.89 3.22 -20.83
N TYR A 106 0.19 4.16 -21.47
CA TYR A 106 -1.26 4.05 -21.73
C TYR A 106 -1.60 2.85 -22.62
N GLU A 107 -0.77 2.58 -23.63
CA GLU A 107 -0.93 1.39 -24.49
C GLU A 107 -0.82 0.07 -23.73
N PHE A 108 -0.24 0.11 -22.52
CA PHE A 108 -0.05 -1.01 -21.64
C PHE A 108 -1.11 -1.08 -20.51
N GLY A 109 -2.20 -0.32 -20.61
CA GLY A 109 -3.33 -0.40 -19.67
C GLY A 109 -3.22 0.50 -18.44
N LEU A 110 -2.32 1.50 -18.48
CA LEU A 110 -2.35 2.62 -17.53
C LEU A 110 -3.50 3.58 -17.91
N GLU A 111 -4.29 3.97 -16.92
CA GLU A 111 -5.24 5.07 -16.97
C GLU A 111 -4.84 6.11 -15.93
N VAL A 112 -4.79 7.36 -16.35
CA VAL A 112 -4.58 8.50 -15.45
C VAL A 112 -5.91 9.22 -15.31
N GLU A 113 -6.29 9.52 -14.08
CA GLU A 113 -7.55 10.13 -13.74
C GLU A 113 -7.34 11.25 -12.72
N PHE A 114 -8.18 12.28 -12.77
CA PHE A 114 -8.09 13.46 -11.91
C PHE A 114 -9.28 13.49 -10.96
N VAL A 115 -9.02 13.84 -9.70
CA VAL A 115 -10.03 13.92 -8.65
C VAL A 115 -9.64 14.95 -7.60
N THR A 116 -10.62 15.51 -6.91
CA THR A 116 -10.38 16.37 -5.75
C THR A 116 -9.47 15.70 -4.71
N ASN A 117 -8.63 16.50 -4.06
CA ASN A 117 -7.64 15.99 -3.11
C ASN A 117 -8.23 15.43 -1.81
N ILE A 118 -8.46 14.12 -1.82
CA ILE A 118 -8.74 13.33 -0.61
C ILE A 118 -7.51 12.57 -0.11
N LYS A 119 -6.29 13.06 -0.41
CA LYS A 119 -5.01 12.48 0.05
C LYS A 119 -4.86 11.00 -0.36
N SER A 120 -4.33 10.14 0.52
CA SER A 120 -4.09 8.72 0.22
C SER A 120 -5.37 7.95 -0.11
N TYR A 121 -6.54 8.44 0.31
CA TYR A 121 -7.83 7.82 -0.02
C TYR A 121 -8.13 7.77 -1.53
N LYS A 122 -7.46 8.63 -2.33
CA LYS A 122 -7.53 8.60 -3.81
C LYS A 122 -7.20 7.22 -4.38
N LYS A 123 -6.38 6.40 -3.72
CA LYS A 123 -6.03 5.06 -4.23
C LYS A 123 -7.17 4.05 -4.22
N TYR A 124 -8.23 4.28 -3.45
CA TYR A 124 -9.34 3.32 -3.33
C TYR A 124 -10.70 3.94 -3.64
N ILE A 125 -11.03 5.07 -3.01
CA ILE A 125 -12.38 5.64 -3.01
C ILE A 125 -12.92 5.90 -4.42
N PRO A 126 -12.20 6.62 -5.31
CA PRO A 126 -12.70 6.89 -6.66
C PRO A 126 -12.71 5.62 -7.53
N THR A 127 -11.73 4.72 -7.40
CA THR A 127 -11.72 3.42 -8.12
C THR A 127 -12.92 2.57 -7.74
N ALA A 128 -13.23 2.45 -6.44
CA ALA A 128 -14.36 1.67 -5.95
C ALA A 128 -15.72 2.25 -6.39
N LYS A 129 -15.81 3.58 -6.58
CA LYS A 129 -17.00 4.22 -7.18
C LYS A 129 -17.09 3.97 -8.68
N LYS A 130 -15.98 4.06 -9.42
CA LYS A 130 -15.93 3.91 -10.88
C LYS A 130 -16.07 2.45 -11.34
N TYR A 131 -15.55 1.52 -10.54
CA TYR A 131 -15.47 0.08 -10.86
C TYR A 131 -16.04 -0.79 -9.71
N PRO A 132 -17.35 -0.68 -9.39
CA PRO A 132 -17.93 -1.28 -8.19
C PRO A 132 -17.96 -2.83 -8.20
N ASN A 133 -17.79 -3.45 -9.36
CA ASN A 133 -17.87 -4.90 -9.56
C ASN A 133 -16.49 -5.57 -9.71
N ASP A 134 -15.41 -4.80 -9.73
CA ASP A 134 -14.06 -5.29 -9.98
C ASP A 134 -13.26 -5.47 -8.68
N ILE A 135 -12.22 -6.29 -8.76
CA ILE A 135 -11.25 -6.47 -7.68
C ILE A 135 -10.28 -5.29 -7.71
N ILE A 136 -10.07 -4.65 -6.57
CA ILE A 136 -9.16 -3.50 -6.45
C ILE A 136 -7.97 -3.89 -5.60
N ILE A 137 -6.75 -3.67 -6.09
CA ILE A 137 -5.51 -3.81 -5.34
C ILE A 137 -4.91 -2.41 -5.16
N THR A 138 -4.80 -1.94 -3.92
CA THR A 138 -4.17 -0.64 -3.64
C THR A 138 -2.68 -0.78 -3.39
N ILE A 139 -1.92 0.18 -3.91
CA ILE A 139 -0.46 0.29 -3.74
C ILE A 139 -0.07 1.76 -3.47
N ASP A 140 1.13 1.99 -2.95
CA ASP A 140 1.76 3.32 -2.85
C ASP A 140 2.76 3.53 -4.01
N ASP A 141 3.16 4.77 -4.22
CA ASP A 141 3.98 5.28 -5.33
C ASP A 141 5.50 5.28 -5.07
N ASP A 142 5.94 4.64 -3.98
CA ASP A 142 7.32 4.66 -3.51
C ASP A 142 7.98 3.26 -3.48
N PHE A 143 7.38 2.24 -4.11
CA PHE A 143 7.98 0.90 -4.20
C PHE A 143 8.05 0.37 -5.64
N ILE A 144 9.16 -0.29 -5.94
CA ILE A 144 9.21 -1.30 -6.99
C ILE A 144 8.73 -2.63 -6.39
N TYR A 145 7.61 -3.13 -6.91
CA TYR A 145 6.91 -4.30 -6.38
C TYR A 145 7.53 -5.62 -6.86
N PRO A 146 7.50 -6.69 -6.05
CA PRO A 146 7.90 -8.02 -6.52
C PRO A 146 6.93 -8.53 -7.59
N GLN A 147 7.46 -9.22 -8.61
CA GLN A 147 6.73 -9.68 -9.81
C GLN A 147 5.58 -10.68 -9.55
N ASP A 148 5.46 -11.23 -8.36
CA ASP A 148 4.44 -12.23 -7.98
C ASP A 148 3.46 -11.68 -6.92
N MET A 149 3.45 -10.37 -6.69
CA MET A 149 2.59 -9.71 -5.71
C MET A 149 1.11 -9.89 -6.06
N VAL A 150 0.74 -9.59 -7.31
CA VAL A 150 -0.64 -9.75 -7.80
C VAL A 150 -1.02 -11.23 -7.80
N GLU A 151 -0.19 -12.11 -8.36
CA GLU A 151 -0.43 -13.57 -8.34
C GLU A 151 -0.65 -14.10 -6.92
N GLY A 152 0.17 -13.69 -5.95
CA GLY A 152 0.06 -14.10 -4.55
C GLY A 152 -1.25 -13.68 -3.90
N LEU A 153 -1.70 -12.45 -4.16
CA LEU A 153 -2.99 -11.93 -3.69
C LEU A 153 -4.16 -12.69 -4.34
N LEU A 154 -4.14 -12.89 -5.65
CA LEU A 154 -5.22 -13.56 -6.38
C LEU A 154 -5.33 -15.05 -6.01
N ARG A 155 -4.21 -15.74 -5.80
CA ARG A 155 -4.20 -17.12 -5.35
C ARG A 155 -4.92 -17.31 -4.02
N GLU A 156 -4.70 -16.41 -3.06
CA GLU A 156 -5.41 -16.42 -1.78
C GLU A 156 -6.87 -15.99 -1.93
N HIS A 157 -7.16 -15.02 -2.80
CA HIS A 157 -8.53 -14.57 -3.07
C HIS A 157 -9.41 -15.69 -3.66
N LEU A 158 -8.85 -16.53 -4.52
CA LEU A 158 -9.57 -17.67 -5.11
C LEU A 158 -10.15 -18.63 -4.07
N VAL A 159 -9.43 -18.83 -2.95
CA VAL A 159 -9.86 -19.68 -1.84
C VAL A 159 -10.60 -18.92 -0.74
N LEU A 160 -10.40 -17.61 -0.62
CA LEU A 160 -11.03 -16.72 0.36
C LEU A 160 -11.66 -15.49 -0.34
N PRO A 161 -12.76 -15.68 -1.10
CA PRO A 161 -13.32 -14.61 -1.95
C PRO A 161 -13.95 -13.45 -1.16
N ASN A 162 -14.31 -13.67 0.11
CA ASN A 162 -15.00 -12.69 0.96
C ASN A 162 -14.10 -12.11 2.06
N VAL A 163 -12.79 -11.98 1.77
CA VAL A 163 -11.77 -11.53 2.71
C VAL A 163 -10.95 -10.43 2.05
N ILE A 164 -10.64 -9.36 2.80
CA ILE A 164 -9.67 -8.36 2.38
C ILE A 164 -8.27 -8.92 2.62
N LEU A 165 -7.44 -8.94 1.59
CA LEU A 165 -6.13 -9.57 1.62
C LEU A 165 -5.04 -8.51 1.54
N GLY A 166 -3.91 -8.73 2.20
CA GLY A 166 -2.76 -7.83 2.09
C GLY A 166 -1.43 -8.56 2.13
N THR A 167 -0.40 -7.93 1.59
CA THR A 167 0.97 -8.48 1.60
C THR A 167 1.74 -8.14 2.87
N ARG A 168 1.39 -7.00 3.48
CA ARG A 168 2.02 -6.47 4.68
C ARG A 168 0.98 -6.18 5.75
N ALA A 169 1.34 -6.56 6.96
CA ALA A 169 0.46 -6.38 8.10
C ALA A 169 1.22 -6.16 9.40
N HIS A 170 0.56 -5.54 10.35
CA HIS A 170 0.94 -5.51 11.75
C HIS A 170 -0.02 -6.36 12.56
N ARG A 171 0.38 -6.75 13.77
CA ARG A 171 -0.55 -7.37 14.73
C ARG A 171 -0.89 -6.36 15.81
N VAL A 172 -2.16 -6.02 15.92
CA VAL A 172 -2.68 -5.20 17.02
C VAL A 172 -2.42 -5.94 18.33
N LYS A 173 -1.80 -5.25 19.29
CA LYS A 173 -1.54 -5.80 20.62
C LYS A 173 -2.46 -5.16 21.64
N TYR A 174 -2.79 -5.91 22.68
CA TYR A 174 -3.73 -5.50 23.71
C TYR A 174 -3.09 -5.67 25.09
N ASN A 175 -3.47 -4.82 26.04
CA ASN A 175 -3.09 -5.01 27.43
C ASN A 175 -3.97 -6.09 28.09
N LYS A 176 -3.66 -6.43 29.35
CA LYS A 176 -4.41 -7.44 30.14
C LYS A 176 -5.89 -7.12 30.33
N LYS A 177 -6.31 -5.86 30.16
CA LYS A 177 -7.70 -5.39 30.26
C LYS A 177 -8.42 -5.38 28.90
N GLY A 178 -7.79 -5.89 27.83
CA GLY A 178 -8.37 -5.90 26.49
C GLY A 178 -8.33 -4.55 25.76
N LYS A 179 -7.64 -3.54 26.28
CA LYS A 179 -7.47 -2.25 25.60
C LYS A 179 -6.33 -2.33 24.58
N ILE A 180 -6.54 -1.76 23.40
CA ILE A 180 -5.53 -1.61 22.35
C ILE A 180 -4.30 -0.87 22.89
N LEU A 181 -3.11 -1.42 22.67
CA LEU A 181 -1.84 -0.78 22.98
C LEU A 181 -1.51 0.28 21.91
N PRO A 182 -0.64 1.26 22.22
CA PRO A 182 -0.19 2.23 21.22
C PRO A 182 0.36 1.57 19.96
N TYR A 183 0.17 2.20 18.81
CA TYR A 183 0.52 1.67 17.48
C TYR A 183 1.99 1.22 17.42
N ASN A 184 2.90 1.98 18.01
CA ASN A 184 4.33 1.64 18.06
C ASN A 184 4.68 0.42 18.95
N LYS A 185 3.72 -0.11 19.71
CA LYS A 185 3.84 -1.36 20.50
C LYS A 185 3.24 -2.56 19.78
N TRP A 186 2.67 -2.37 18.59
CA TRP A 186 2.17 -3.46 17.77
C TRP A 186 3.34 -4.30 17.25
N GLU A 187 3.04 -5.53 16.85
CA GLU A 187 4.03 -6.36 16.15
C GLU A 187 4.14 -5.85 14.72
N TYR A 188 5.24 -5.16 14.45
CA TYR A 188 5.59 -4.69 13.12
C TYR A 188 5.83 -5.90 12.19
N GLU A 189 5.36 -5.79 10.95
CA GLU A 189 5.49 -6.84 9.91
C GLU A 189 5.20 -8.26 10.40
N ALA A 190 4.07 -8.43 11.08
CA ALA A 190 3.69 -9.67 11.71
C ALA A 190 3.70 -10.86 10.73
N ASN A 191 4.24 -11.99 11.18
CA ASN A 191 4.17 -13.28 10.50
C ASN A 191 2.88 -14.02 10.89
N SER A 192 1.75 -13.36 10.63
CA SER A 192 0.40 -13.85 10.87
C SER A 192 -0.23 -14.25 9.55
N PHE A 193 -0.71 -15.49 9.43
CA PHE A 193 -1.35 -15.98 8.19
C PHE A 193 -2.75 -16.56 8.42
N SER A 194 -3.32 -16.35 9.61
CA SER A 194 -4.64 -16.84 9.98
C SER A 194 -5.71 -15.75 9.91
N LEU A 195 -6.96 -16.15 9.66
CA LEU A 195 -8.14 -15.27 9.71
C LEU A 195 -8.48 -14.82 11.14
N LYS A 196 -8.08 -15.60 12.15
CA LYS A 196 -8.43 -15.36 13.56
C LYS A 196 -7.44 -14.48 14.31
N GLU A 197 -6.46 -13.92 13.62
CA GLU A 197 -5.42 -13.10 14.23
C GLU A 197 -5.79 -11.62 14.13
N ASP A 198 -5.42 -10.83 15.16
CA ASP A 198 -5.68 -9.38 15.26
C ASP A 198 -4.83 -8.59 14.23
N VAL A 199 -5.00 -8.88 12.94
CA VAL A 199 -4.22 -8.37 11.82
C VAL A 199 -4.68 -6.97 11.44
N PHE A 200 -3.73 -6.08 11.23
CA PHE A 200 -3.89 -4.75 10.66
C PHE A 200 -3.14 -4.70 9.33
N LEU A 201 -3.86 -4.66 8.22
CA LEU A 201 -3.26 -4.58 6.89
C LEU A 201 -2.86 -3.13 6.60
N THR A 202 -1.69 -2.94 5.99
CA THR A 202 -1.31 -1.63 5.45
C THR A 202 -1.80 -1.54 4.01
N SER A 203 -2.49 -0.46 3.66
CA SER A 203 -3.10 -0.25 2.34
C SER A 203 -2.10 0.06 1.21
N GLY A 204 -0.84 0.33 1.55
CA GLY A 204 0.17 0.84 0.60
C GLY A 204 1.08 -0.19 -0.07
N ALA A 205 1.03 -1.46 0.30
CA ALA A 205 1.99 -2.47 -0.17
C ALA A 205 1.36 -3.60 -1.00
N GLY A 206 0.15 -3.38 -1.53
CA GLY A 206 -0.68 -4.42 -2.10
C GLY A 206 -1.72 -4.88 -1.08
N MET A 207 -2.88 -4.24 -1.12
CA MET A 207 -4.08 -4.62 -0.36
C MET A 207 -5.24 -4.84 -1.33
N LEU A 208 -5.71 -6.09 -1.41
CA LEU A 208 -6.78 -6.53 -2.28
C LEU A 208 -8.13 -6.41 -1.58
N PHE A 209 -9.04 -5.69 -2.22
CA PHE A 209 -10.43 -5.52 -1.86
C PHE A 209 -11.30 -6.25 -2.89
N PRO A 210 -12.00 -7.33 -2.48
CA PRO A 210 -13.06 -7.89 -3.29
C PRO A 210 -14.23 -6.90 -3.39
N PRO A 211 -14.96 -6.87 -4.52
CA PRO A 211 -16.05 -5.93 -4.73
C PRO A 211 -17.21 -6.20 -3.75
N GLY A 212 -17.83 -5.13 -3.27
CA GLY A 212 -19.07 -5.20 -2.48
C GLY A 212 -18.94 -5.74 -1.05
N LEU A 213 -17.73 -5.89 -0.50
CA LEU A 213 -17.59 -6.38 0.89
C LEU A 213 -17.81 -5.30 1.95
N LEU A 214 -17.29 -4.09 1.71
CA LEU A 214 -17.38 -3.00 2.67
C LEU A 214 -18.75 -2.32 2.57
N SER A 215 -19.29 -1.88 3.71
CA SER A 215 -20.50 -1.06 3.73
C SER A 215 -20.27 0.28 3.03
N ASN A 216 -21.36 0.95 2.63
CA ASN A 216 -21.30 2.28 2.02
C ASN A 216 -20.63 3.33 2.91
N GLU A 217 -20.46 3.06 4.20
CA GLU A 217 -19.73 3.94 5.13
C GLU A 217 -18.29 4.17 4.67
N VAL A 218 -17.68 3.24 3.92
CA VAL A 218 -16.33 3.42 3.36
C VAL A 218 -16.19 4.70 2.53
N PHE A 219 -17.29 5.18 1.94
CA PHE A 219 -17.34 6.38 1.11
C PHE A 219 -17.63 7.67 1.89
N ASN A 220 -17.69 7.63 3.23
CA ASN A 220 -18.00 8.78 4.07
C ASN A 220 -16.81 9.75 4.18
N GLU A 221 -16.61 10.54 3.13
CA GLU A 221 -15.51 11.49 2.99
C GLU A 221 -15.41 12.48 4.12
N LYS A 222 -16.54 13.01 4.58
CA LYS A 222 -16.57 13.93 5.71
C LYS A 222 -15.91 13.31 6.94
N VAL A 223 -16.25 12.06 7.27
CA VAL A 223 -15.75 11.40 8.48
C VAL A 223 -14.27 11.06 8.34
N PHE A 224 -13.85 10.45 7.24
CA PHE A 224 -12.43 10.05 7.12
C PHE A 224 -11.50 11.26 6.95
N MET A 225 -11.95 12.35 6.30
CA MET A 225 -11.16 13.58 6.20
C MET A 225 -11.15 14.40 7.49
N GLU A 226 -12.12 14.20 8.39
CA GLU A 226 -12.15 14.87 9.70
C GLU A 226 -11.37 14.09 10.77
N LEU A 227 -11.53 12.76 10.80
CA LEU A 227 -11.05 11.92 11.90
C LEU A 227 -9.78 11.13 11.59
N ALA A 228 -9.49 10.87 10.31
CA ALA A 228 -8.40 9.99 9.87
C ALA A 228 -7.74 10.44 8.56
N ASP A 229 -7.62 11.75 8.33
CA ASP A 229 -7.19 12.34 7.06
C ASP A 229 -5.82 11.88 6.54
N SER A 230 -4.98 11.30 7.39
CA SER A 230 -3.66 10.77 7.00
C SER A 230 -3.46 9.30 7.32
N ALA A 231 -4.52 8.55 7.67
CA ALA A 231 -4.43 7.12 8.03
C ALA A 231 -5.54 6.29 7.37
N ASP A 232 -5.47 6.15 6.05
CA ASP A 232 -6.44 5.38 5.27
C ASP A 232 -6.45 3.88 5.63
N ASP A 233 -5.32 3.30 6.00
CA ASP A 233 -5.25 1.93 6.52
C ASP A 233 -6.03 1.74 7.84
N ILE A 234 -5.99 2.72 8.74
CA ILE A 234 -6.82 2.74 9.96
C ILE A 234 -8.30 2.85 9.61
N TRP A 235 -8.66 3.74 8.68
CA TRP A 235 -10.02 3.83 8.17
C TRP A 235 -10.51 2.49 7.64
N PHE A 236 -9.77 1.86 6.71
CA PHE A 236 -10.17 0.57 6.15
C PHE A 236 -10.27 -0.53 7.22
N LYS A 237 -9.40 -0.54 8.24
CA LYS A 237 -9.52 -1.49 9.35
C LYS A 237 -10.81 -1.32 10.13
N VAL A 238 -11.17 -0.08 10.47
CA VAL A 238 -12.41 0.22 11.21
C VAL A 238 -13.63 -0.11 10.37
N ILE A 239 -13.63 0.28 9.09
CA ILE A 239 -14.76 0.01 8.19
C ILE A 239 -14.93 -1.48 7.90
N ALA A 240 -13.84 -2.24 7.73
CA ALA A 240 -13.90 -3.70 7.64
C ALA A 240 -14.47 -4.34 8.91
N HIS A 241 -14.11 -3.81 10.09
CA HIS A 241 -14.63 -4.29 11.37
C HIS A 241 -16.14 -4.08 11.48
N ILE A 242 -16.65 -2.86 11.24
CA ILE A 242 -18.11 -2.59 11.30
C ILE A 242 -18.89 -3.32 10.20
N SER A 243 -18.26 -3.60 9.05
CA SER A 243 -18.89 -4.33 7.94
C SER A 243 -18.89 -5.85 8.16
N GLY A 244 -18.28 -6.36 9.23
CA GLY A 244 -18.17 -7.81 9.43
C GLY A 244 -17.23 -8.51 8.44
N VAL A 245 -16.36 -7.78 7.74
CA VAL A 245 -15.40 -8.32 6.74
C VAL A 245 -14.04 -8.68 7.33
N ASP A 246 -13.62 -9.94 7.17
CA ASP A 246 -12.32 -10.40 7.66
C ASP A 246 -11.17 -9.80 6.84
N CYS A 247 -10.02 -9.61 7.51
CA CYS A 247 -8.77 -9.20 6.89
C CYS A 247 -7.69 -10.24 7.16
N LYS A 248 -6.87 -10.56 6.15
CA LYS A 248 -5.80 -11.56 6.29
C LYS A 248 -4.55 -11.17 5.48
N LYS A 249 -3.36 -11.38 6.08
CA LYS A 249 -2.10 -11.32 5.33
C LYS A 249 -1.94 -12.60 4.51
N ILE A 250 -1.58 -12.49 3.24
CA ILE A 250 -1.35 -13.65 2.37
C ILE A 250 -0.25 -14.55 2.93
N ASN A 251 -0.29 -15.85 2.60
CA ASN A 251 0.69 -16.83 3.03
C ASN A 251 2.01 -16.68 2.25
N ASP A 252 2.73 -15.57 2.50
CA ASP A 252 4.09 -15.34 2.03
C ASP A 252 5.03 -15.22 3.24
N LYS A 253 5.90 -16.22 3.39
CA LYS A 253 6.89 -16.30 4.48
C LYS A 253 8.20 -15.59 4.15
N ARG A 254 8.36 -15.10 2.92
CA ARG A 254 9.57 -14.39 2.50
C ARG A 254 9.59 -13.00 3.14
N ASP A 255 10.79 -12.50 3.39
CA ASP A 255 10.98 -11.24 4.11
C ASP A 255 10.55 -10.04 3.26
N TRP A 256 9.52 -9.31 3.70
CA TRP A 256 8.90 -8.23 2.93
C TRP A 256 9.91 -7.13 2.54
N PRO A 257 10.75 -6.58 3.46
CA PRO A 257 11.70 -5.52 3.12
C PRO A 257 12.75 -5.91 2.07
N THR A 258 12.99 -7.21 1.86
CA THR A 258 13.96 -7.67 0.84
C THR A 258 13.37 -7.68 -0.56
N ARG A 259 12.05 -7.61 -0.69
CA ARG A 259 11.31 -7.81 -1.94
C ARG A 259 10.69 -6.53 -2.49
N TYR A 260 10.37 -5.59 -1.62
CA TYR A 260 9.78 -4.30 -1.95
C TYR A 260 10.89 -3.25 -1.91
N LEU A 261 11.38 -2.85 -3.08
CA LEU A 261 12.51 -1.91 -3.17
C LEU A 261 11.96 -0.49 -3.13
N GLN A 262 12.28 0.25 -2.06
CA GLN A 262 11.81 1.62 -1.89
C GLN A 262 12.53 2.56 -2.85
N LEU A 263 11.78 3.43 -3.52
CA LEU A 263 12.30 4.53 -4.33
C LEU A 263 12.88 5.62 -3.42
N SER A 264 14.06 6.11 -3.77
CA SER A 264 14.88 7.02 -2.96
C SER A 264 14.27 8.42 -2.75
N THR A 265 13.22 8.78 -3.48
CA THR A 265 12.58 10.10 -3.45
C THR A 265 11.67 10.33 -2.22
N GLY A 266 11.31 9.27 -1.47
CA GLY A 266 10.44 9.37 -0.29
C GLY A 266 11.06 9.94 1.00
N TYR A 267 12.33 10.41 0.97
CA TYR A 267 13.02 10.90 2.17
C TYR A 267 12.65 12.34 2.59
N ASN A 268 12.02 13.13 1.72
CA ASN A 268 11.58 14.49 2.05
C ASN A 268 10.21 14.46 2.75
N GLN A 269 10.23 14.38 4.08
CA GLN A 269 9.05 14.43 4.99
C GLN A 269 7.95 13.41 4.70
N SER A 270 8.24 12.11 4.85
CA SER A 270 7.24 11.06 4.67
C SER A 270 6.07 11.17 5.66
N LEU A 271 4.84 10.89 5.21
CA LEU A 271 3.65 10.74 6.06
C LEU A 271 3.91 9.83 7.25
N SER A 272 4.74 8.79 7.07
CA SER A 272 5.21 7.88 8.12
C SER A 272 5.86 8.62 9.31
N SER A 273 6.68 9.65 9.05
CA SER A 273 7.31 10.45 10.09
C SER A 273 6.30 11.22 10.96
N MET A 274 5.20 11.70 10.37
CA MET A 274 4.11 12.35 11.09
C MET A 274 3.22 11.34 11.80
N ASN A 275 2.80 10.28 11.10
CA ASN A 275 1.83 9.30 11.58
C ASN A 275 2.36 8.41 12.71
N VAL A 276 3.58 7.90 12.54
CA VAL A 276 4.23 7.03 13.54
C VAL A 276 5.04 7.87 14.52
N GLY A 277 5.86 8.80 14.02
CA GLY A 277 6.77 9.59 14.84
C GLY A 277 6.08 10.58 15.79
N LYS A 278 4.88 11.09 15.43
CA LYS A 278 4.07 11.98 16.29
C LYS A 278 2.82 11.30 16.88
N ALA A 279 2.76 9.98 16.89
CA ALA A 279 1.64 9.19 17.41
C ALA A 279 0.26 9.56 16.81
N ARG A 280 0.23 10.10 15.59
CA ARG A 280 -1.01 10.51 14.92
C ARG A 280 -1.91 9.32 14.58
N ASN A 281 -1.33 8.13 14.37
CA ASN A 281 -2.10 6.90 14.18
C ASN A 281 -2.96 6.55 15.42
N ASP A 282 -2.40 6.72 16.62
CA ASP A 282 -3.14 6.45 17.86
C ASP A 282 -4.30 7.43 18.05
N THR A 283 -4.09 8.71 17.71
CA THR A 283 -5.14 9.75 17.77
C THR A 283 -6.27 9.46 16.78
N GLN A 284 -5.95 9.19 15.52
CA GLN A 284 -6.93 8.93 14.46
C GLN A 284 -7.73 7.64 14.73
N LEU A 285 -7.05 6.57 15.18
CA LEU A 285 -7.71 5.34 15.60
C LEU A 285 -8.66 5.60 16.78
N SER A 286 -8.21 6.32 17.81
CA SER A 286 -9.05 6.62 18.97
C SER A 286 -10.27 7.46 18.60
N ALA A 287 -10.11 8.44 17.70
CA ALA A 287 -11.22 9.27 17.22
C ALA A 287 -12.28 8.43 16.49
N LEU A 288 -11.86 7.55 15.59
CA LEU A 288 -12.76 6.63 14.88
C LEU A 288 -13.46 5.64 15.82
N LEU A 289 -12.72 5.03 16.75
CA LEU A 289 -13.30 4.11 17.72
C LEU A 289 -14.37 4.80 18.59
N ASN A 290 -14.12 6.03 19.04
CA ASN A 290 -15.11 6.80 19.78
C ASN A 290 -16.33 7.15 18.92
N PHE A 291 -16.10 7.61 17.67
CA PHE A 291 -17.17 8.00 16.76
C PHE A 291 -18.15 6.85 16.45
N TYR A 292 -17.62 5.64 16.23
CA TYR A 292 -18.42 4.44 15.98
C TYR A 292 -18.78 3.63 17.25
N ASN A 293 -18.50 4.16 18.45
CA ASN A 293 -18.75 3.48 19.73
C ASN A 293 -18.13 2.06 19.83
N LEU A 294 -16.91 1.90 19.31
CA LEU A 294 -16.17 0.64 19.30
C LEU A 294 -15.20 0.56 20.49
N ASN A 295 -15.35 -0.46 21.33
CA ASN A 295 -14.46 -0.70 22.47
C ASN A 295 -13.24 -1.55 22.12
N SER A 296 -13.26 -2.25 20.98
CA SER A 296 -12.16 -3.07 20.50
C SER A 296 -12.24 -3.28 18.99
N LEU A 297 -11.11 -3.66 18.38
CA LEU A 297 -11.07 -4.16 17.00
C LEU A 297 -11.05 -5.70 16.93
N ARG A 298 -11.29 -6.38 18.06
CA ARG A 298 -11.38 -7.83 18.12
C ARG A 298 -12.76 -8.27 17.66
N ARG A 299 -12.80 -9.40 16.95
CA ARG A 299 -14.03 -10.14 16.73
C ARG A 299 -14.28 -11.10 17.87
#